data_AF-A0A6A8AXN6-F1
#
_entry.id   AF-A0A6A8AXN6-F1
#
_cell.length_a   1.000
_cell.length_b   1.000
_cell.length_c   1.000
_cell.angle_alpha   90.00
_cell.angle_beta   90.00
_cell.angle_gamma   90.00
#
_symmetry.space_group_name_H-M   'P 1'
#
loop_
_entity.id
_entity.type
_entity.pdbx_description
1 polymer ?
#
loop_
_entity_poly.entity_id
_entity_poly.type
_entity_poly.pdbx_seq_one_letter_code
_entity_poly.pdbx_strand_id
1 'polypeptide(L)' 'MDEMEARVLGLQLMEVSEMVYFTTLQPDGYPHTRALWNYRNRKSFGRLWPFFREHKDDYLVLLGTNTSSGK' A
#
# COMPACT_ATOMS: atom_id res chain seq x y z
N MET A 1 -7.04 22.38 0.13
CA MET A 1 -7.28 20.99 0.53
C MET A 1 -7.23 20.94 2.04
N ASP A 2 -8.33 20.55 2.68
CA ASP A 2 -8.36 20.32 4.13
C ASP A 2 -7.98 18.87 4.47
N GLU A 3 -7.91 18.55 5.76
CA GLU A 3 -7.53 17.22 6.26
C GLU A 3 -8.51 16.13 5.81
N MET A 4 -9.81 16.44 5.77
CA MET A 4 -10.85 15.49 5.40
C MET A 4 -10.77 15.16 3.91
N GLU A 5 -10.59 16.17 3.06
CA GLU A 5 -10.34 16.00 1.63
C GLU A 5 -9.07 15.19 1.38
N ALA A 6 -7.98 15.47 2.10
CA ALA A 6 -6.72 14.74 1.98
C ALA A 6 -6.89 13.25 2.35
N ARG A 7 -7.64 12.97 3.41
CA ARG A 7 -7.93 11.59 3.84
C ARG A 7 -8.71 10.82 2.78
N VAL A 8 -9.77 11.41 2.23
CA VAL A 8 -10.58 10.75 1.20
C VAL A 8 -9.72 10.44 -0.03
N LEU A 9 -8.91 11.41 -0.48
CA LEU A 9 -8.01 11.22 -1.62
C LEU A 9 -6.94 10.15 -1.33
N GLY A 10 -6.39 10.12 -0.11
CA GLY A 10 -5.41 9.12 0.30
C GLY A 10 -5.96 7.69 0.25
N LEU A 11 -7.15 7.47 0.81
CA LEU A 11 -7.81 6.17 0.79
C LEU A 11 -8.15 5.72 -0.64
N GLN A 12 -8.65 6.64 -1.48
CA GLN A 12 -8.90 6.37 -2.90
C GLN A 12 -7.61 6.00 -3.65
N LEU A 13 -6.51 6.72 -3.39
CA LEU A 13 -5.22 6.44 -4.02
C LEU A 13 -4.73 5.03 -3.69
N MET A 14 -4.93 4.56 -2.47
CA MET A 14 -4.57 3.20 -2.06
C MET A 14 -5.38 2.12 -2.77
N GLU A 15 -6.61 2.40 -3.21
CA GLU A 15 -7.44 1.44 -3.95
C GLU A 15 -7.10 1.34 -5.44
N VAL A 16 -6.48 2.38 -6.01
CA VAL A 16 -6.23 2.49 -7.46
C VAL A 16 -4.76 2.36 -7.85
N SER A 17 -3.83 2.61 -6.93
CA SER A 17 -2.39 2.50 -7.20
C SER A 17 -2.00 1.06 -7.50
N GLU A 18 -1.25 0.82 -8.57
CA GLU A 18 -0.85 -0.54 -8.96
C GLU A 18 0.24 -1.12 -8.05
N MET A 19 1.13 -0.25 -7.57
CA MET A 19 2.27 -0.59 -6.72
C MET A 19 2.34 0.33 -5.49
N VAL A 20 3.03 -0.13 -4.46
CA VAL A 20 3.44 0.67 -3.29
C VAL A 20 4.95 0.81 -3.28
N TYR A 21 5.45 2.03 -3.09
CA TYR A 21 6.86 2.27 -2.80
C TYR A 21 7.09 2.18 -1.31
N PHE A 22 7.84 1.17 -0.88
CA PHE A 22 8.15 0.91 0.51
C PHE A 22 9.63 1.20 0.77
N THR A 23 9.88 2.13 1.68
CA THR A 23 11.23 2.55 2.07
C THR A 23 11.52 2.06 3.49
N THR A 24 12.63 1.35 3.67
CA THR A 24 13.16 1.00 5.00
C THR A 24 14.49 1.69 5.24
N LEU A 25 14.82 1.91 6.51
CA LEU A 25 16.19 2.25 6.90
C LEU A 25 16.99 0.96 7.08
N GLN A 26 18.16 0.90 6.46
CA GLN A 26 19.10 -0.19 6.62
C GLN A 26 19.99 0.02 7.87
N PRO A 27 20.73 -1.00 8.35
CA PRO A 27 21.61 -0.85 9.51
C PRO A 27 22.70 0.22 9.35
N ASP A 28 23.07 0.55 8.11
CA ASP A 28 24.00 1.63 7.77
C ASP A 28 23.36 3.03 7.79
N GLY A 29 22.06 3.11 8.06
CA GLY A 29 21.28 4.34 8.11
C GLY A 29 20.78 4.83 6.76
N TYR A 30 21.12 4.18 5.64
CA TYR A 30 20.67 4.62 4.32
C TYR A 30 19.25 4.10 3.99
N PRO A 31 18.42 4.92 3.32
CA PRO A 31 17.10 4.50 2.90
C PRO A 31 17.18 3.55 1.71
N HIS A 32 16.45 2.44 1.79
CA HIS A 32 16.26 1.51 0.68
C HIS A 32 14.80 1.51 0.27
N THR A 33 14.51 2.01 -0.93
CA THR A 33 13.15 2.05 -1.51
C THR A 33 12.95 0.93 -2.50
N ARG A 34 11.77 0.29 -2.47
CA ARG A 34 11.37 -0.65 -3.52
C ARG A 34 9.89 -0.61 -3.82
N ALA A 35 9.54 -0.99 -5.05
CA ALA A 35 8.16 -1.23 -5.45
C ALA A 35 7.69 -2.61 -4.98
N LEU A 36 6.49 -2.66 -4.41
CA LEU A 36 5.79 -3.86 -3.95
C LEU A 36 4.38 -3.89 -4.54
N TRP A 37 3.82 -5.08 -4.66
CA TRP A 37 2.42 -5.24 -5.07
C TRP A 37 1.48 -4.63 -4.06
N ASN A 38 0.57 -3.78 -4.54
CA ASN A 38 -0.51 -3.24 -3.73
C ASN A 38 -1.70 -4.21 -3.72
N TYR A 39 -1.84 -5.06 -2.70
CA TYR A 39 -3.00 -5.96 -2.62
C TYR A 39 -4.32 -5.25 -2.33
N ARG A 40 -4.29 -3.98 -1.95
CA ARG A 40 -5.49 -3.14 -1.82
C ARG A 40 -5.98 -2.63 -3.17
N ASN A 41 -5.22 -2.80 -4.26
CA ASN A 41 -5.64 -2.43 -5.59
C ASN A 41 -6.87 -3.24 -6.03
N ARG A 42 -8.02 -2.57 -6.14
CA ARG A 42 -9.30 -3.24 -6.40
C ARG A 42 -9.37 -3.86 -7.80
N LYS A 43 -8.70 -3.26 -8.77
CA LYS A 43 -8.67 -3.73 -10.17
C LYS A 43 -7.83 -5.00 -10.33
N SER A 44 -6.66 -5.04 -9.69
CA SER A 44 -5.66 -6.11 -9.84
C SER A 44 -5.89 -7.26 -8.87
N PHE A 45 -6.40 -6.97 -7.67
CA PHE A 45 -6.58 -7.93 -6.58
C PHE A 45 -8.01 -7.94 -6.02
N GLY A 46 -9.02 -7.74 -6.86
CA GLY A 46 -10.43 -7.63 -6.44
C GLY A 46 -10.96 -8.80 -5.60
N ARG A 47 -10.35 -10.00 -5.71
CA ARG A 47 -10.69 -11.16 -4.85
C ARG A 47 -10.32 -10.96 -3.38
N LEU A 48 -9.35 -10.11 -3.07
CA LEU A 48 -8.94 -9.74 -1.71
C LEU A 48 -9.78 -8.57 -1.16
N TRP A 49 -10.58 -7.90 -1.98
CA TRP A 49 -11.38 -6.75 -1.56
C TRP A 49 -12.35 -7.01 -0.40
N PRO A 50 -12.98 -8.20 -0.25
CA PRO A 50 -13.80 -8.48 0.93
C PRO A 50 -13.06 -8.27 2.25
N PHE A 51 -11.76 -8.58 2.33
CA PHE A 51 -10.94 -8.33 3.51
C PHE A 51 -10.79 -6.82 3.80
N PHE A 52 -10.54 -6.01 2.77
CA PHE A 52 -10.36 -4.57 2.91
C PHE A 52 -11.67 -3.79 3.17
N ARG A 53 -12.84 -4.42 3.02
CA ARG A 53 -14.13 -3.75 3.25
C ARG A 53 -14.29 -3.25 4.68
N GLU A 54 -13.78 -4.01 5.64
CA GLU A 54 -13.78 -3.65 7.07
C GLU A 54 -12.74 -2.55 7.40
N HIS A 55 -11.83 -2.30 6.46
CA HIS A 55 -10.71 -1.36 6.56
C HIS A 55 -10.82 -0.19 5.56
N LYS A 56 -12.04 0.09 5.06
CA LYS A 56 -12.28 1.12 4.05
C LYS A 56 -11.91 2.54 4.53
N ASP A 57 -12.03 2.77 5.84
CA ASP A 57 -11.84 4.08 6.46
C ASP A 57 -10.48 4.23 7.14
N ASP A 58 -9.60 3.21 7.05
CA ASP A 58 -8.26 3.21 7.61
C ASP A 58 -7.17 2.95 6.56
N TYR A 59 -5.91 3.04 6.99
CA TYR A 59 -4.73 2.94 6.12
C TYR A 59 -4.08 1.54 6.15
N LEU A 60 -4.83 0.48 6.46
CA LEU A 60 -4.29 -0.88 6.40
C LEU A 60 -3.78 -1.21 4.99
N VAL A 61 -2.57 -1.76 4.91
CA VAL A 61 -1.95 -2.24 3.67
C VAL A 61 -1.52 -3.68 3.82
N LEU A 62 -1.78 -4.50 2.79
CA LEU A 62 -1.09 -5.76 2.57
C LEU A 62 -0.24 -5.62 1.31
N LEU A 63 1.04 -5.95 1.43
CA LEU A 63 2.03 -5.74 0.38
C LEU A 63 2.58 -7.09 -0.08
N GLY A 64 2.63 -7.30 -1.39
CA GLY A 64 3.21 -8.50 -1.99
C GLY A 64 4.63 -8.28 -2.50
N THR A 65 5.49 -9.28 -2.34
CA THR A 65 6.83 -9.33 -2.94
C THR A 65 7.17 -10.78 -3.30
N ASN A 66 8.19 -10.96 -4.14
CA ASN A 66 8.77 -12.29 -4.38
C ASN A 66 9.52 -12.83 -3.14
N THR A 67 9.62 -14.15 -3.03
CA THR A 67 10.22 -14.87 -1.89
C THR A 67 11.72 -14.58 -1.71
N SER A 68 12.43 -14.18 -2.76
CA SER A 68 13.85 -13.79 -2.70
C SER A 68 14.08 -12.35 -2.20
N SER A 69 13.06 -11.73 -1.61
CA SER A 69 13.18 -10.43 -0.98
C SER A 69 14.13 -10.50 0.22
N GLY A 70 15.37 -10.01 0.06
CA GLY A 70 16.34 -9.82 1.16
C GLY A 70 15.99 -8.68 2.12
N LYS A 71 14.71 -8.56 2.48
CA LYS A 71 14.25 -7.71 3.57
C LYS A 71 14.42 -8.44 4.89
#